data_AF-A0A931CUP2-F1
#
_entry.id   AF-A0A931CUP2-F1
#
_cell.length_a   1.000
_cell.length_b   1.000
_cell.length_c   1.000
_cell.angle_alpha   90.00
_cell.angle_beta   90.00
_cell.angle_gamma   90.00
#
_symmetry.space_group_name_H-M   'P 1'
#
loop_
_entity.id
_entity.type
_entity.pdbx_description
1 polymer ?
#
loop_
_entity_poly.entity_id
_entity_poly.type
_entity_poly.pdbx_seq_one_letter_code
_entity_poly.pdbx_strand_id
1 'polypeptide(L)'
;MVQEPVIGIDLGTTNSEVAFVFNDTPIVIEDGDRGIMPSCVGIDRNGRLIVGRSARNQAAAFPEDTVLAVKRRMGTDTRYT
;
A
#
# COMPACT_ATOMS: atom_id res chain seq x y z
N MET A 1 26.83 -14.16 10.91
CA MET A 1 25.39 -13.91 11.07
C MET A 1 24.96 -13.09 9.86
N VAL A 2 24.05 -13.60 9.04
CA VAL A 2 23.42 -12.78 8.00
C VAL A 2 22.32 -12.00 8.71
N GLN A 3 22.45 -10.68 8.75
CA GLN A 3 21.41 -9.82 9.27
C GLN A 3 20.30 -9.74 8.22
N GLU A 4 19.07 -10.05 8.59
CA GLU A 4 17.92 -9.85 7.70
C GLU A 4 17.87 -8.37 7.28
N PRO A 5 17.61 -8.06 5.99
CA PRO A 5 17.54 -6.69 5.52
C PRO A 5 16.41 -5.94 6.24
N VAL A 6 16.74 -4.83 6.89
CA VAL A 6 15.73 -3.95 7.50
C VAL A 6 15.26 -2.94 6.45
N ILE A 7 13.94 -2.79 6.36
CA ILE A 7 13.29 -1.79 5.50
C ILE A 7 12.52 -0.78 6.37
N GLY A 8 12.45 0.46 5.91
CA GLY A 8 11.55 1.49 6.40
C GLY A 8 10.26 1.49 5.61
N ILE A 9 9.12 1.59 6.30
CA ILE A 9 7.79 1.69 5.68
C ILE A 9 7.13 2.95 6.19
N ASP A 10 6.86 3.91 5.29
CA ASP A 10 5.88 4.95 5.55
C ASP A 10 4.51 4.46 5.11
N LEU A 11 3.69 4.04 6.07
CA LEU A 11 2.32 3.65 5.80
C LEU A 11 1.45 4.91 5.84
N GLY A 12 1.31 5.69 4.78
CA GLY A 12 0.49 6.90 4.82
C GLY A 12 -1.02 6.64 4.68
N THR A 13 -1.83 7.71 4.75
CA THR A 13 -3.28 7.60 4.59
C THR A 13 -3.69 7.45 3.12
N THR A 14 -3.02 8.18 2.23
CA THR A 14 -3.36 8.20 0.79
C THR A 14 -2.34 7.42 -0.03
N ASN A 15 -1.06 7.58 0.31
CA ASN A 15 0.04 6.85 -0.31
C ASN A 15 0.96 6.30 0.77
N SER A 16 1.67 5.23 0.44
CA SER A 16 2.69 4.58 1.23
C SER A 16 3.99 4.51 0.43
N GLU A 17 5.09 4.32 1.14
CA GLU A 17 6.44 4.23 0.58
C GLU A 17 7.26 3.21 1.35
N VAL A 18 8.20 2.56 0.66
CA VAL A 18 9.14 1.59 1.26
C VAL A 18 10.54 1.95 0.81
N ALA A 19 11.49 1.96 1.75
CA ALA A 19 12.89 2.24 1.48
C ALA A 19 13.79 1.34 2.33
N PHE A 20 15.05 1.23 1.95
CA PHE A 20 16.09 0.60 2.76
C PHE A 20 17.35 1.47 2.73
N VAL A 21 18.27 1.25 3.68
CA VAL A 21 19.55 1.96 3.71
C VAL A 21 20.63 1.05 3.13
N PHE A 22 21.34 1.55 2.12
CA PHE A 22 22.48 0.90 1.51
C PHE A 22 23.66 1.85 1.49
N ASN A 23 24.78 1.46 2.12
CA ASN A 23 25.97 2.30 2.26
C ASN A 23 25.64 3.72 2.74
N ASP A 24 24.95 3.82 3.88
CA ASP A 24 24.50 5.08 4.50
C ASP A 24 23.58 5.96 3.61
N THR A 25 23.09 5.42 2.49
CA THR A 25 22.22 6.10 1.55
C THR A 25 20.83 5.47 1.55
N PRO A 26 19.75 6.24 1.77
CA PRO A 26 18.39 5.73 1.63
C PRO A 26 18.05 5.47 0.16
N ILE A 27 17.59 4.27 -0.15
CA ILE A 27 17.12 3.85 -1.47
C ILE A 27 15.65 3.48 -1.37
N VAL A 28 14.82 4.13 -2.18
CA VAL A 28 13.38 3.83 -2.29
C VAL A 28 13.19 2.58 -3.14
N ILE A 29 12.30 1.70 -2.71
CA ILE A 29 11.85 0.54 -3.48
C ILE A 29 10.72 1.00 -4.39
N GLU A 30 10.92 0.87 -5.71
CA GLU A 30 9.95 1.31 -6.70
C GLU A 30 8.83 0.27 -6.93
N ASP A 31 7.61 0.76 -7.13
CA ASP A 31 6.44 0.00 -7.63
C ASP A 31 6.13 0.46 -9.06
N GLY A 32 6.70 -0.24 -10.04
CA GLY A 32 6.79 0.24 -11.43
C GLY A 32 7.66 1.49 -11.51
N ASP A 33 7.24 2.52 -12.24
CA ASP A 33 8.05 3.75 -12.42
C ASP A 33 7.86 4.79 -11.30
N ARG A 34 7.40 4.39 -10.10
CA ARG A 34 7.16 5.32 -8.98
C ARG A 34 7.63 4.74 -7.65
N GLY A 35 8.29 5.56 -6.85
CA GLY A 35 8.65 5.25 -5.45
C GLY A 35 7.51 5.39 -4.43
N ILE A 36 6.28 5.72 -4.87
CA ILE A 36 5.10 5.85 -4.00
C ILE A 36 3.94 4.99 -4.50
N MET A 37 3.26 4.33 -3.57
CA MET A 37 2.15 3.41 -3.82
C MET A 37 0.86 3.93 -3.18
N PRO A 38 -0.31 3.92 -3.84
CA PRO A 38 -1.57 4.26 -3.18
C PRO A 38 -1.89 3.31 -2.00
N SER A 39 -2.34 3.87 -0.88
CA SER A 39 -2.79 3.10 0.28
C SER A 39 -4.24 2.64 0.04
N CYS A 40 -4.38 1.69 -0.87
CA CYS A 40 -5.66 1.20 -1.38
C CYS A 40 -5.64 -0.32 -1.53
N VAL A 41 -6.75 -0.97 -1.17
CA VAL A 41 -6.98 -2.40 -1.35
C VAL A 41 -8.36 -2.58 -1.97
N GLY A 42 -8.52 -3.55 -2.85
CA GLY A 42 -9.82 -3.91 -3.40
C GLY A 42 -9.90 -5.38 -3.77
N ILE A 43 -11.08 -5.81 -4.20
CA ILE A 43 -11.34 -7.14 -4.73
C ILE A 43 -11.66 -7.01 -6.22
N ASP A 44 -11.03 -7.83 -7.06
CA ASP A 44 -11.34 -7.89 -8.49
C ASP A 44 -12.57 -8.77 -8.77
N ARG A 45 -13.03 -8.78 -10.04
CA ARG A 45 -14.22 -9.55 -10.46
C ARG A 45 -14.09 -11.07 -10.28
N ASN A 46 -12.87 -11.58 -10.11
CA ASN A 46 -12.60 -13.00 -9.85
C ASN A 46 -12.46 -13.30 -8.36
N GLY A 47 -12.75 -12.32 -7.48
CA GLY A 47 -12.61 -12.46 -6.03
C GLY A 47 -11.16 -12.37 -5.55
N ARG A 48 -10.23 -11.86 -6.36
CA ARG A 48 -8.81 -11.74 -5.97
C ARG A 48 -8.53 -10.39 -5.34
N LEU A 49 -7.67 -10.40 -4.32
CA LEU A 49 -7.20 -9.19 -3.69
C LEU A 49 -6.23 -8.44 -4.61
N ILE A 50 -6.51 -7.16 -4.83
CA ILE A 50 -5.66 -6.22 -5.55
C ILE A 50 -5.28 -5.07 -4.62
N VAL A 51 -4.09 -4.51 -4.81
CA VAL A 51 -3.54 -3.45 -3.96
C VAL A 51 -2.95 -2.32 -4.79
N GLY A 52 -2.71 -1.18 -4.16
CA GLY A 52 -1.95 -0.09 -4.77
C GLY A 52 -2.69 0.55 -5.92
N ARG A 53 -1.98 0.72 -7.05
CA ARG A 53 -2.52 1.41 -8.22
C ARG A 53 -3.70 0.68 -8.86
N SER A 54 -3.66 -0.65 -8.95
CA SER A 54 -4.76 -1.44 -9.50
C SER A 54 -6.06 -1.24 -8.73
N ALA A 55 -6.00 -1.28 -7.38
CA ALA A 55 -7.14 -1.01 -6.53
C ALA A 55 -7.61 0.45 -6.66
N ARG A 56 -6.69 1.43 -6.66
CA ARG A 56 -7.05 2.85 -6.85
C ARG A 56 -7.74 3.11 -8.20
N ASN A 57 -7.30 2.46 -9.27
CA ASN A 57 -7.86 2.65 -10.61
C ASN A 57 -9.31 2.17 -10.70
N GLN A 58 -9.67 1.10 -9.98
CA GLN A 58 -11.05 0.60 -9.98
C GLN A 58 -11.98 1.37 -9.04
N ALA A 59 -11.46 2.13 -8.07
CA ALA A 59 -12.24 2.75 -7.00
C ALA A 59 -13.40 3.64 -7.51
N ALA A 60 -13.24 4.28 -8.67
CA ALA A 60 -14.29 5.10 -9.27
C ALA A 60 -15.45 4.27 -9.85
N ALA A 61 -15.16 3.06 -10.35
CA ALA A 61 -16.14 2.17 -10.99
C ALA A 61 -16.72 1.15 -10.01
N PHE A 62 -15.93 0.70 -9.03
CA PHE A 62 -16.27 -0.32 -8.04
C PHE A 62 -15.91 0.18 -6.62
N PRO A 63 -16.58 1.25 -6.14
CA PRO A 63 -16.26 1.86 -4.84
C PRO A 63 -16.58 0.93 -3.66
N GLU A 64 -17.63 0.10 -3.78
CA GLU A 64 -18.02 -0.83 -2.72
C GLU A 64 -17.00 -1.98 -2.54
N ASP A 65 -16.33 -2.36 -3.63
CA ASP A 65 -15.30 -3.40 -3.66
C ASP A 65 -13.88 -2.85 -3.37
N THR A 66 -13.77 -1.56 -2.99
CA THR A 66 -12.49 -0.87 -2.84
C THR A 66 -12.41 -0.02 -1.58
N VAL A 67 -11.38 -0.27 -0.78
CA VAL A 67 -11.13 0.46 0.47
C VAL A 67 -10.02 1.50 0.26
N LEU A 68 -10.36 2.75 0.57
CA LEU A 68 -9.44 3.89 0.59
C LEU A 68 -9.21 4.39 2.02
N ALA A 69 -8.06 5.02 2.26
CA ALA A 69 -7.78 5.76 3.49
C ALA A 69 -7.96 4.96 4.79
N VAL A 70 -7.66 3.66 4.76
CA VAL A 70 -7.81 2.74 5.90
C VAL A 70 -7.07 3.23 7.15
N LYS A 71 -5.95 3.96 6.99
CA LYS A 71 -5.18 4.51 8.10
C LYS A 71 -6.00 5.38 9.05
N ARG A 72 -7.06 6.04 8.58
CA ARG A 72 -7.98 6.84 9.42
C ARG A 72 -8.85 5.99 10.36
N ARG A 73 -8.96 4.69 10.09
CA ARG A 73 -9.76 3.73 10.86
C ARG A 73 -8.90 2.76 11.66
N MET A 74 -7.57 2.81 11.52
CA MET A 74 -6.70 1.95 12.32
C MET A 74 -6.82 2.31 13.80
N GLY A 75 -6.92 1.29 14.65
CA GLY A 75 -7.15 1.47 16.09
C GLY A 75 -8.62 1.70 16.48
N THR A 76 -9.56 1.58 15.54
CA THR A 76 -11.01 1.54 15.82
C THR A 76 -11.57 0.15 15.57
N ASP A 77 -12.85 -0.08 15.93
CA ASP A 77 -13.56 -1.35 15.67
C ASP A 77 -14.07 -1.50 14.23
N THR A 78 -13.65 -0.61 13.32
CA THR A 78 -14.12 -0.63 11.93
C THR A 78 -13.59 -1.86 11.20
N ARG A 79 -14.49 -2.60 10.54
CA ARG A 79 -14.16 -3.77 9.73
C ARG A 79 -14.66 -3.60 8.30
N TYR A 80 -13.80 -3.97 7.35
CA TYR A 80 -14.13 -4.08 5.94
C TYR A 80 -14.32 -5.57 5.62
N THR A 81 -15.37 -5.91 4.89
CA THR A 81 -15.78 -7.29 4.57
C THR A 81 -16.07 -7.43 3.10
#